data_AF-A0A7J9XXC5-F1
#
_entry.id   AF-A0A7J9XXC5-F1
#
_cell.length_a   1.000
_cell.length_b   1.000
_cell.length_c   1.000
_cell.angle_alpha   90.00
_cell.angle_beta   90.00
_cell.angle_gamma   90.00
#
_symmetry.space_group_name_H-M   'P 1'
#
loop_
_entity.id
_entity.type
_entity.pdbx_description
1 polymer ?
#
loop_
_entity_poly.entity_id
_entity_poly.type
_entity_poly.pdbx_seq_one_letter_code
_entity_poly.pdbx_strand_id
1 'polypeptide(L)'
;TTDTGWDHDRDDPAVTRADTDYLLGEANRWLRRPLAWDDVVGRYAGLRPLVSGKGATTAALSRDHLVHEDPPGLVTVVGGKYTTYRLMARDAVDAATARRGERPPPSCTDHLPVVGADGVRALYHGTPRLAAESGLDERWIGHLLGRYGTRTTELLDLIADDPALGRAVPGAPGYL
;
A
#
# COMPACT_ATOMS: atom_id res chain seq x y z
N THR A 1 15.50 -2.55 3.06
CA THR A 1 15.48 -2.11 1.65
C THR A 1 16.89 -1.70 1.27
N THR A 2 17.16 -1.45 -0.02
CA THR A 2 18.40 -0.85 -0.49
C THR A 2 18.13 0.55 -1.03
N ASP A 3 19.18 1.37 -1.13
CA ASP A 3 19.15 2.71 -1.72
C ASP A 3 20.19 2.75 -2.87
N THR A 4 19.81 2.14 -4.00
CA THR A 4 20.65 2.05 -5.21
C THR A 4 20.13 3.00 -6.28
N GLY A 5 21.05 3.64 -7.01
CA GLY A 5 20.70 4.45 -8.18
C GLY A 5 20.18 3.55 -9.30
N TRP A 6 19.22 4.07 -10.08
CA TRP A 6 18.64 3.36 -11.21
C TRP A 6 18.62 4.26 -12.45
N ASP A 7 19.31 3.84 -13.49
CA ASP A 7 19.47 4.54 -14.77
C ASP A 7 18.91 3.75 -15.97
N HIS A 8 18.23 2.63 -15.71
CA HIS A 8 17.56 1.81 -16.71
C HIS A 8 16.07 2.14 -16.81
N ASP A 9 15.31 1.29 -17.54
CA ASP A 9 13.88 1.44 -17.74
C ASP A 9 13.13 1.56 -16.41
N ARG A 10 12.24 2.54 -16.31
CA ARG A 10 11.47 2.83 -15.10
C ARG A 10 10.28 1.89 -14.93
N ASP A 11 9.83 1.28 -16.02
CA ASP A 11 8.68 0.39 -16.03
C ASP A 11 9.03 -1.05 -15.59
N ASP A 12 10.34 -1.40 -15.61
CA ASP A 12 10.83 -2.72 -15.22
C ASP A 12 12.01 -2.64 -14.23
N PRO A 13 11.78 -2.13 -13.00
CA PRO A 13 12.81 -2.15 -11.96
C PRO A 13 13.05 -3.58 -11.46
N ALA A 14 14.32 -3.97 -11.36
CA ALA A 14 14.70 -5.31 -10.96
C ALA A 14 15.51 -5.33 -9.65
N VAL A 15 15.28 -6.37 -8.83
CA VAL A 15 16.12 -6.64 -7.66
C VAL A 15 17.40 -7.31 -8.13
N THR A 16 18.56 -6.69 -7.85
CA THR A 16 19.85 -7.25 -8.23
C THR A 16 20.30 -8.33 -7.23
N ARG A 17 21.28 -9.15 -7.64
CA ARG A 17 21.95 -10.08 -6.72
C ARG A 17 22.59 -9.34 -5.55
N ALA A 18 23.25 -8.20 -5.82
CA ALA A 18 23.88 -7.36 -4.81
C ALA A 18 22.88 -6.85 -3.78
N ASP A 19 21.66 -6.47 -4.19
CA ASP A 19 20.61 -6.05 -3.25
C ASP A 19 20.23 -7.17 -2.27
N THR A 20 20.11 -8.39 -2.79
CA THR A 20 19.72 -9.56 -1.99
C THR A 20 20.85 -9.97 -1.04
N ASP A 21 22.09 -10.04 -1.56
CA ASP A 21 23.29 -10.35 -0.75
C ASP A 21 23.47 -9.33 0.38
N TYR A 22 23.27 -8.04 0.09
CA TYR A 22 23.32 -6.98 1.10
C TYR A 22 22.28 -7.19 2.22
N LEU A 23 21.02 -7.44 1.86
CA LEU A 23 19.94 -7.61 2.85
C LEU A 23 20.11 -8.88 3.69
N LEU A 24 20.49 -9.99 3.07
CA LEU A 24 20.80 -11.23 3.78
C LEU A 24 21.98 -11.04 4.73
N GLY A 25 23.04 -10.38 4.26
CA GLY A 25 24.21 -10.04 5.06
C GLY A 25 23.83 -9.20 6.29
N GLU A 26 23.10 -8.10 6.09
CA GLU A 26 22.67 -7.22 7.20
C GLU A 26 21.72 -7.92 8.17
N ALA A 27 20.75 -8.72 7.70
CA ALA A 27 19.85 -9.46 8.56
C ALA A 27 20.60 -10.49 9.42
N ASN A 28 21.53 -11.24 8.81
CA ASN A 28 22.28 -12.31 9.49
C ASN A 28 23.24 -11.81 10.58
N ARG A 29 23.53 -10.51 10.63
CA ARG A 29 24.28 -9.91 11.76
C ARG A 29 23.50 -9.95 13.07
N TRP A 30 22.17 -10.03 13.01
CA TRP A 30 21.29 -9.93 14.17
C TRP A 30 20.51 -11.20 14.47
N LEU A 31 20.34 -12.08 13.47
CA LEU A 31 19.55 -13.29 13.60
C LEU A 31 20.34 -14.43 14.25
N ARG A 32 19.72 -15.12 15.21
CA ARG A 32 20.30 -16.33 15.82
C ARG A 32 20.43 -17.49 14.83
N ARG A 33 19.48 -17.60 13.89
CA ARG A 33 19.50 -18.57 12.80
C ARG A 33 19.72 -17.80 11.49
N PRO A 34 20.88 -17.95 10.83
CA PRO A 34 21.14 -17.28 9.57
C PRO A 34 20.16 -17.73 8.48
N LEU A 35 19.78 -16.79 7.62
CA LEU A 35 19.03 -16.98 6.38
C LEU A 35 20.00 -17.22 5.22
N ALA A 36 19.62 -18.11 4.32
CA ALA A 36 20.31 -18.41 3.07
C ALA A 36 19.51 -17.92 1.85
N TRP A 37 20.14 -17.98 0.68
CA TRP A 37 19.49 -17.67 -0.60
C TRP A 37 18.23 -18.52 -0.85
N ASP A 38 18.28 -19.79 -0.47
CA ASP A 38 17.17 -20.73 -0.65
C ASP A 38 15.97 -20.43 0.26
N ASP A 39 16.14 -19.58 1.28
CA ASP A 39 15.04 -19.11 2.14
C ASP A 39 14.25 -17.93 1.50
N VAL A 40 14.74 -17.37 0.38
CA VAL A 40 14.10 -16.23 -0.29
C VAL A 40 12.97 -16.72 -1.22
N VAL A 41 11.73 -16.56 -0.78
CA VAL A 41 10.52 -16.99 -1.52
C VAL A 41 9.99 -15.98 -2.53
N GLY A 42 10.50 -14.74 -2.51
CA GLY A 42 10.05 -13.67 -3.39
C GLY A 42 10.85 -12.39 -3.21
N ARG A 43 10.90 -11.57 -4.27
CA ARG A 43 11.63 -10.30 -4.32
C ARG A 43 10.80 -9.30 -5.12
N TYR A 44 10.84 -8.04 -4.71
CA TYR A 44 10.20 -6.95 -5.44
C TYR A 44 11.09 -5.71 -5.39
N ALA A 45 11.06 -4.92 -6.46
CA ALA A 45 11.72 -3.64 -6.55
C ALA A 45 10.68 -2.55 -6.77
N GLY A 46 11.02 -1.33 -6.36
CA GLY A 46 10.20 -0.15 -6.59
C GLY A 46 11.08 1.08 -6.63
N LEU A 47 10.82 1.97 -7.58
CA LEU A 47 11.56 3.20 -7.74
C LEU A 47 10.97 4.28 -6.86
N ARG A 48 11.83 5.00 -6.15
CA ARG A 48 11.44 6.15 -5.33
C ARG A 48 11.70 7.42 -6.14
N PRO A 49 10.67 8.17 -6.56
CA PRO A 49 10.89 9.45 -7.21
C PRO A 49 11.42 10.43 -6.15
N LEU A 50 12.71 10.77 -6.26
CA LEU A 50 13.36 11.73 -5.37
C LEU A 50 13.38 13.10 -6.04
N VAL A 51 13.08 14.15 -5.27
CA VAL A 51 13.24 15.53 -5.73
C VAL A 51 14.74 15.77 -5.89
N SER A 52 15.28 15.80 -7.11
CA SER A 52 16.72 16.01 -7.31
C SER A 52 17.09 17.48 -7.11
N GLY A 53 17.78 17.81 -6.01
CA GLY A 53 18.73 18.91 -6.00
C GLY A 53 20.02 18.44 -6.67
N LYS A 54 20.55 19.19 -7.64
CA LYS A 54 21.79 18.81 -8.36
C LYS A 54 22.89 18.44 -7.34
N GLY A 55 23.34 17.17 -7.33
CA GLY A 55 24.57 16.73 -6.66
C GLY A 55 24.45 16.16 -5.24
N ALA A 56 23.27 15.92 -4.68
CA ALA A 56 23.13 15.26 -3.38
C ALA A 56 22.99 13.72 -3.52
N THR A 57 23.56 12.97 -2.57
CA THR A 57 23.34 11.53 -2.44
C THR A 57 21.83 11.25 -2.32
N THR A 58 21.34 10.15 -2.89
CA THR A 58 19.91 9.78 -2.89
C THR A 58 19.30 9.76 -1.48
N ALA A 59 20.11 9.47 -0.45
CA ALA A 59 19.71 9.50 0.95
C ALA A 59 19.45 10.91 1.53
N ALA A 60 20.08 11.95 0.96
CA ALA A 60 20.07 13.34 1.45
C ALA A 60 19.07 14.26 0.73
N LEU A 61 18.37 13.76 -0.29
CA LEU A 61 17.31 14.52 -0.98
C LEU A 61 16.09 14.65 -0.07
N SER A 62 15.55 15.87 0.04
CA SER A 62 14.41 16.20 0.91
C SER A 62 13.28 15.19 0.70
N ARG A 63 12.85 14.54 1.78
CA ARG A 63 11.78 13.53 1.77
C ARG A 63 10.39 14.13 1.91
N ASP A 64 10.28 15.45 1.81
CA ASP A 64 9.01 16.16 1.81
C ASP A 64 8.43 16.19 0.40
N HIS A 65 7.11 16.32 0.33
CA HIS A 65 6.42 16.47 -0.94
C HIS A 65 6.44 17.93 -1.38
N LEU A 66 6.49 18.14 -2.69
CA LEU A 66 6.31 19.45 -3.30
C LEU A 66 5.04 19.43 -4.15
N VAL A 67 4.08 20.29 -3.82
CA VAL A 67 2.96 20.62 -4.70
C VAL A 67 3.22 21.99 -5.27
N HIS A 68 3.27 22.09 -6.60
CA HIS A 68 3.44 23.37 -7.28
C HIS A 68 2.67 23.36 -8.59
N GLU A 69 2.53 24.54 -9.17
CA GLU A 69 1.86 24.72 -10.45
C GLU A 69 2.89 25.15 -11.50
N ASP A 70 3.16 24.29 -12.47
CA ASP A 70 4.04 24.58 -13.60
C ASP A 70 3.78 23.56 -14.73
N PRO A 71 3.36 23.98 -15.94
CA PRO A 71 2.96 25.34 -16.35
C PRO A 71 1.60 25.78 -15.75
N PRO A 72 1.19 27.05 -15.96
CA PRO A 72 -0.11 27.56 -15.53
C PRO A 72 -1.29 26.62 -15.87
N GLY A 73 -2.04 26.19 -14.87
CA GLY A 73 -3.17 25.27 -14.97
C GLY A 73 -2.84 23.80 -14.74
N LEU A 74 -1.55 23.45 -14.55
CA LEU A 74 -1.12 22.09 -14.23
C LEU A 74 -0.56 22.03 -12.80
N VAL A 75 -1.26 21.30 -11.91
CA VAL A 75 -0.76 20.99 -10.57
C VAL A 75 0.13 19.76 -10.63
N THR A 76 1.38 19.92 -10.23
CA THR A 76 2.40 18.88 -10.22
C THR A 76 2.75 18.52 -8.77
N VAL A 77 2.70 17.21 -8.46
CA VAL A 77 3.13 16.66 -7.17
C VAL A 77 4.43 15.90 -7.37
N VAL A 78 5.48 16.28 -6.64
CA VAL A 78 6.80 15.63 -6.72
C VAL A 78 7.19 15.06 -5.37
N GLY A 79 7.67 13.82 -5.39
CA GLY A 79 8.13 13.10 -4.20
C GLY A 79 6.98 12.68 -3.29
N GLY A 80 7.22 12.73 -1.99
CA GLY A 80 6.25 12.37 -0.98
C GLY A 80 6.33 10.94 -0.47
N LYS A 81 5.85 10.76 0.77
CA LYS A 81 5.81 9.45 1.43
C LYS A 81 4.39 8.93 1.38
N TYR A 82 4.25 7.62 1.34
CA TYR A 82 2.95 6.98 1.57
C TYR A 82 2.32 7.46 2.88
N THR A 83 3.12 7.70 3.93
CA THR A 83 2.63 8.20 5.23
C THR A 83 2.05 9.62 5.18
N THR A 84 2.40 10.43 4.18
CA THR A 84 1.93 11.82 4.06
C THR A 84 0.88 11.99 2.96
N TYR A 85 0.47 10.93 2.27
CA TYR A 85 -0.36 10.99 1.06
C TYR A 85 -1.63 11.83 1.21
N ARG A 86 -2.32 11.74 2.34
CA ARG A 86 -3.54 12.52 2.60
C ARG A 86 -3.27 14.02 2.60
N LEU A 87 -2.18 14.44 3.23
CA LEU A 87 -1.77 15.85 3.24
C LEU A 87 -1.36 16.31 1.85
N MET A 88 -0.63 15.47 1.10
CA MET A 88 -0.28 15.77 -0.30
C MET A 88 -1.51 15.97 -1.17
N ALA A 89 -2.51 15.09 -1.01
CA ALA A 89 -3.76 15.16 -1.77
C ALA A 89 -4.55 16.43 -1.42
N ARG A 90 -4.61 16.80 -0.13
CA ARG A 90 -5.20 18.08 0.29
C ARG A 90 -4.49 19.26 -0.38
N ASP A 91 -3.16 19.33 -0.25
CA ASP A 91 -2.38 20.44 -0.78
C ASP A 91 -2.51 20.56 -2.32
N ALA A 92 -2.63 19.42 -3.03
CA ALA A 92 -2.92 19.38 -4.46
C ALA A 92 -4.31 19.93 -4.83
N VAL A 93 -5.35 19.59 -4.06
CA VAL A 93 -6.70 20.12 -4.26
C VAL A 93 -6.76 21.62 -3.98
N ASP A 94 -6.08 22.08 -2.92
CA ASP A 94 -5.99 23.50 -2.57
C ASP A 94 -5.30 24.29 -3.70
N ALA A 95 -4.18 23.78 -4.23
CA ALA A 95 -3.49 24.39 -5.38
C ALA A 95 -4.38 24.43 -6.63
N ALA A 96 -5.11 23.36 -6.92
CA ALA A 96 -5.96 23.27 -8.12
C ALA A 96 -7.15 24.24 -8.08
N THR A 97 -7.71 24.49 -6.89
CA THR A 97 -8.90 25.34 -6.71
C THR A 97 -8.56 26.83 -6.59
N ALA A 98 -7.37 27.17 -6.11
CA ALA A 98 -6.92 28.56 -5.94
C ALA A 98 -7.06 29.41 -7.21
N ARG A 99 -6.76 28.85 -8.40
CA ARG A 99 -6.89 29.57 -9.69
C ARG A 99 -8.32 29.96 -10.05
N ARG A 100 -9.31 29.19 -9.60
CA ARG A 100 -10.72 29.43 -9.94
C ARG A 100 -11.35 30.53 -9.07
N GLY A 101 -10.57 31.10 -8.13
CA GLY A 101 -11.11 31.95 -7.07
C GLY A 101 -12.04 31.19 -6.11
N GLU A 102 -12.06 29.86 -6.21
CA GLU A 102 -12.83 29.00 -5.35
C GLU A 102 -12.11 28.86 -4.02
N ARG A 103 -12.86 28.90 -2.92
CA ARG A 103 -12.38 28.52 -1.60
C ARG A 103 -13.09 27.22 -1.23
N PRO A 104 -12.48 26.04 -1.49
CA PRO A 104 -13.10 24.79 -1.08
C PRO A 104 -13.31 24.79 0.44
N PRO A 105 -14.32 24.07 0.94
CA PRO A 105 -14.44 23.85 2.36
C PRO A 105 -13.17 23.16 2.89
N PRO A 106 -12.83 23.32 4.19
CA PRO A 106 -11.73 22.59 4.78
C PRO A 106 -11.82 21.09 4.50
N SER A 107 -10.68 20.46 4.18
CA SER A 107 -10.64 19.02 3.94
C SER A 107 -11.13 18.25 5.16
N CYS A 108 -12.08 17.35 4.96
CA CYS A 108 -12.63 16.44 5.97
C CYS A 108 -12.02 15.02 5.88
N THR A 109 -10.99 14.85 5.06
CA THR A 109 -10.39 13.52 4.74
C THR A 109 -9.70 12.85 5.93
N ASP A 110 -9.43 13.58 7.00
CA ASP A 110 -8.94 13.06 8.28
C ASP A 110 -10.02 12.36 9.11
N HIS A 111 -11.29 12.61 8.81
CA HIS A 111 -12.44 11.97 9.45
C HIS A 111 -13.19 11.01 8.52
N LEU A 112 -12.89 11.03 7.22
CA LEU A 112 -13.54 10.17 6.24
C LEU A 112 -12.93 8.76 6.27
N PRO A 113 -13.71 7.71 6.58
CA PRO A 113 -13.24 6.34 6.46
C PRO A 113 -12.91 6.01 5.01
N VAL A 114 -11.81 5.29 4.79
CA VAL A 114 -11.56 4.68 3.48
C VAL A 114 -12.60 3.60 3.19
N VAL A 115 -12.75 3.23 1.92
CA VAL A 115 -13.64 2.14 1.52
C VAL A 115 -13.33 0.88 2.33
N GLY A 116 -14.35 0.28 2.95
CA GLY A 116 -14.20 -0.90 3.79
C GLY A 116 -13.95 -0.60 5.28
N ALA A 117 -13.63 0.63 5.66
CA ALA A 117 -13.31 0.94 7.07
C ALA A 117 -14.53 1.31 7.92
N ASP A 118 -15.57 1.89 7.32
CA ASP A 118 -16.74 2.35 8.08
C ASP A 118 -17.52 1.17 8.68
N GLY A 119 -17.73 1.17 10.00
CA GLY A 119 -18.42 0.08 10.70
C GLY A 119 -17.65 -1.24 10.82
N VAL A 120 -16.39 -1.32 10.36
CA VAL A 120 -15.64 -2.59 10.30
C VAL A 120 -15.49 -3.28 11.67
N ARG A 121 -15.38 -2.50 12.75
CA ARG A 121 -15.31 -3.05 14.12
C ARG A 121 -16.56 -3.85 14.49
N ALA A 122 -17.74 -3.38 14.10
CA ALA A 122 -18.99 -4.09 14.38
C ALA A 122 -19.01 -5.44 13.64
N LEU A 123 -18.52 -5.48 12.40
CA LEU A 123 -18.40 -6.74 11.65
C LEU A 123 -17.38 -7.70 12.26
N TYR A 124 -16.24 -7.21 12.77
CA TYR A 124 -15.29 -8.05 13.51
C TYR A 124 -15.93 -8.72 14.72
N HIS A 125 -16.76 -8.00 15.48
CA HIS A 125 -17.50 -8.60 16.60
C HIS A 125 -18.53 -9.65 16.13
N GLY A 126 -19.03 -9.52 14.90
CA GLY A 126 -19.94 -10.47 14.26
C GLY A 126 -19.24 -11.67 13.58
N THR A 127 -17.93 -11.85 13.72
CA THR A 127 -17.17 -12.91 13.04
C THR A 127 -17.78 -14.32 13.21
N PRO A 128 -18.16 -14.77 14.42
CA PRO A 128 -18.75 -16.11 14.59
C PRO A 128 -20.08 -16.28 13.85
N ARG A 129 -20.90 -15.21 13.80
CA ARG A 129 -22.17 -15.22 13.08
C ARG A 129 -21.94 -15.32 11.57
N LEU A 130 -21.04 -14.50 11.03
CA LEU A 130 -20.70 -14.50 9.61
C LEU A 130 -20.11 -15.85 9.16
N ALA A 131 -19.28 -16.48 10.00
CA ALA A 131 -18.75 -17.81 9.76
C ALA A 131 -19.86 -18.86 9.69
N ALA A 132 -20.78 -18.86 10.67
CA ALA A 132 -21.91 -19.78 10.68
C ALA A 132 -22.85 -19.61 9.48
N GLU A 133 -23.13 -18.36 9.06
CA GLU A 133 -24.01 -18.06 7.92
C GLU A 133 -23.39 -18.43 6.58
N SER A 134 -22.09 -18.18 6.40
CA SER A 134 -21.37 -18.47 5.15
C SER A 134 -20.86 -19.91 5.03
N GLY A 135 -20.82 -20.66 6.14
CA GLY A 135 -20.18 -21.98 6.21
C GLY A 135 -18.65 -21.93 6.14
N LEU A 136 -18.04 -20.74 6.23
CA LEU A 136 -16.59 -20.55 6.24
C LEU A 136 -16.05 -20.59 7.68
N ASP A 137 -14.82 -21.05 7.84
CA ASP A 137 -14.09 -20.98 9.12
C ASP A 137 -13.89 -19.52 9.56
N GLU A 138 -13.98 -19.24 10.86
CA GLU A 138 -13.78 -17.90 11.42
C GLU A 138 -12.43 -17.27 11.03
N ARG A 139 -11.39 -18.08 10.82
CA ARG A 139 -10.08 -17.60 10.33
C ARG A 139 -10.20 -16.91 8.97
N TRP A 140 -11.10 -17.39 8.11
CA TRP A 140 -11.32 -16.87 6.77
C TRP A 140 -12.10 -15.58 6.81
N ILE A 141 -13.15 -15.53 7.63
CA ILE A 141 -13.88 -14.30 7.89
C ILE A 141 -12.94 -13.23 8.44
N GLY A 142 -12.10 -13.57 9.42
CA GLY A 142 -11.09 -12.65 9.96
C GLY A 142 -10.09 -12.18 8.90
N HIS A 143 -9.64 -13.08 8.01
CA HIS A 143 -8.77 -12.71 6.90
C HIS A 143 -9.43 -11.75 5.92
N LEU A 144 -10.65 -12.04 5.49
CA LEU A 144 -11.42 -11.19 4.57
C LEU A 144 -11.68 -9.82 5.19
N LEU A 145 -12.11 -9.76 6.46
CA LEU A 145 -12.28 -8.50 7.20
C LEU A 145 -10.96 -7.73 7.32
N GLY A 146 -9.84 -8.41 7.50
CA GLY A 146 -8.50 -7.82 7.54
C GLY A 146 -8.09 -7.17 6.21
N ARG A 147 -8.49 -7.79 5.09
CA ARG A 147 -8.06 -7.38 3.75
C ARG A 147 -9.01 -6.41 3.05
N TYR A 148 -10.31 -6.59 3.26
CA TYR A 148 -11.41 -5.93 2.53
C TYR A 148 -12.32 -5.11 3.45
N GLY A 149 -12.19 -5.27 4.77
CA GLY A 149 -13.05 -4.59 5.73
C GLY A 149 -14.51 -4.93 5.50
N THR A 150 -15.38 -3.91 5.46
CA THR A 150 -16.82 -4.11 5.29
C THR A 150 -17.24 -4.65 3.93
N ARG A 151 -16.39 -4.56 2.91
CA ARG A 151 -16.60 -5.21 1.60
C ARG A 151 -16.56 -6.74 1.69
N THR A 152 -16.21 -7.30 2.86
CA THR A 152 -16.34 -8.73 3.13
C THR A 152 -17.77 -9.22 2.92
N THR A 153 -18.81 -8.42 3.24
CA THR A 153 -20.20 -8.85 3.03
C THR A 153 -20.50 -9.10 1.56
N GLU A 154 -20.01 -8.23 0.67
CA GLU A 154 -20.15 -8.41 -0.79
C GLU A 154 -19.42 -9.67 -1.27
N LEU A 155 -18.25 -10.00 -0.70
CA LEU A 155 -17.55 -11.24 -1.02
C LEU A 155 -18.32 -12.47 -0.53
N LEU A 156 -18.97 -12.38 0.63
CA LEU A 156 -19.82 -13.47 1.13
C LEU A 156 -21.07 -13.66 0.27
N ASP A 157 -21.66 -12.57 -0.24
CA ASP A 157 -22.77 -12.64 -1.19
C ASP A 157 -22.34 -13.35 -2.49
N LEU A 158 -21.15 -13.02 -3.02
CA LEU A 158 -20.58 -13.71 -4.18
C LEU A 158 -20.33 -15.21 -3.92
N ILE A 159 -19.86 -15.57 -2.73
CA ILE A 159 -19.65 -16.98 -2.34
C ILE A 159 -20.98 -17.71 -2.17
N ALA A 160 -22.03 -17.02 -1.70
CA ALA A 160 -23.37 -17.60 -1.62
C ALA A 160 -23.94 -17.89 -3.02
N ASP A 161 -23.71 -16.98 -3.98
CA ASP A 161 -24.11 -17.14 -5.38
C ASP A 161 -23.30 -18.23 -6.11
N ASP A 162 -21.98 -18.28 -5.88
CA ASP A 162 -21.08 -19.31 -6.39
C ASP A 162 -20.22 -19.92 -5.26
N PRO A 163 -20.67 -21.05 -4.68
CA PRO A 163 -19.94 -21.74 -3.61
C PRO A 163 -18.53 -22.22 -3.99
N ALA A 164 -18.17 -22.25 -5.28
CA ALA A 164 -16.80 -22.57 -5.69
C ALA A 164 -15.80 -21.49 -5.26
N LEU A 165 -16.25 -20.22 -5.13
CA LEU A 165 -15.42 -19.09 -4.68
C LEU A 165 -15.04 -19.17 -3.19
N GLY A 166 -15.73 -20.01 -2.41
CA GLY A 166 -15.42 -20.26 -1.00
C GLY A 166 -14.40 -21.39 -0.78
N ARG A 167 -13.80 -21.94 -1.84
CA ARG A 167 -12.84 -23.05 -1.75
C ARG A 167 -11.42 -22.53 -1.75
N ALA A 168 -10.59 -23.05 -0.86
CA ALA A 168 -9.19 -22.63 -0.78
C ALA A 168 -8.44 -22.73 -2.12
N VAL A 169 -7.64 -21.71 -2.41
CA VAL A 169 -6.80 -21.66 -3.61
C VAL A 169 -5.78 -22.81 -3.58
N PRO A 170 -5.68 -23.65 -4.63
CA PRO A 170 -4.70 -24.72 -4.70
C PRO A 170 -3.26 -24.19 -4.51
N GLY A 171 -2.52 -24.78 -3.56
CA GLY A 171 -1.15 -24.35 -3.25
C GLY A 171 -1.05 -23.13 -2.31
N ALA A 172 -2.18 -22.50 -1.96
CA ALA A 172 -2.24 -21.36 -1.05
C ALA A 172 -3.39 -21.53 -0.05
N PRO A 173 -3.30 -22.50 0.89
CA PRO A 173 -4.38 -22.85 1.82
C PRO A 173 -4.70 -21.77 2.85
N GLY A 174 -4.02 -20.62 2.78
CA GLY A 174 -4.28 -19.38 3.51
C GLY A 174 -5.05 -18.32 2.71
N TYR A 175 -5.57 -18.66 1.51
CA TYR A 175 -6.51 -17.87 0.72
C TYR A 175 -7.71 -18.71 0.24
N LEU A 176 -8.88 -18.08 0.12
CA LEU A 176 -10.07 -18.57 -0.59
C LEU A 176 -10.00 -18.17 -2.06
#